data_AF-A0A815EML5-F1
#
_entry.id   AF-A0A815EML5-F1
#
_cell.length_a   1.000
_cell.length_b   1.000
_cell.length_c   1.000
_cell.angle_alpha   90.00
_cell.angle_beta   90.00
_cell.angle_gamma   90.00
#
_symmetry.space_group_name_H-M   'P 1'
#
loop_
_entity.id
_entity.type
_entity.pdbx_description
1 polymer ?
#
loop_
_entity_poly.entity_id
_entity_poly.type
_entity_poly.pdbx_seq_one_letter_code
_entity_poly.pdbx_strand_id
1 'polypeptide(L)'
;MSFVPKRCTSDAASNEQNLNQLPPTYMYSVIFKDIVLEINDDDAKSIKALETYCKKQNIPDAEINELKSKYHQKSPVWWYTCEMFLYGMLNCGLRSLDMEAMSKLGFFIRSLHLQLKQLHQQQSANFKKSFTVYRGQGMTKEDFQNLLDSKGGLLSFNNFLSTSMEPKVAMEFVERTMKKNPDVV
;
A
#
# COMPACT_ATOMS: atom_id res chain seq x y z
N MET A 1 -1.88 -1.90 9.57
CA MET A 1 -2.63 -2.45 8.42
C MET A 1 -3.86 -1.59 8.21
N SER A 2 -4.65 -1.76 7.15
CA SER A 2 -5.98 -1.10 7.13
C SER A 2 -6.97 -2.14 7.63
N PHE A 3 -6.95 -2.39 8.94
CA PHE A 3 -8.08 -3.05 9.58
C PHE A 3 -9.12 -1.97 9.83
N VAL A 4 -10.29 -2.12 9.26
CA VAL A 4 -11.43 -1.27 9.61
C VAL A 4 -12.16 -1.97 10.74
N PRO A 5 -12.23 -1.39 11.95
CA PRO A 5 -12.82 -2.04 13.10
C PRO A 5 -14.27 -2.43 12.83
N LYS A 6 -14.67 -3.64 13.23
CA LYS A 6 -16.08 -4.01 13.35
C LYS A 6 -16.70 -3.09 14.41
N ARG A 7 -17.51 -2.11 14.00
CA ARG A 7 -18.38 -1.41 14.94
C ARG A 7 -19.42 -2.39 15.46
N CYS A 8 -19.52 -2.46 16.79
CA CYS A 8 -20.48 -3.24 17.54
C CYS A 8 -21.91 -3.06 17.02
N THR A 9 -22.49 -4.11 16.46
CA THR A 9 -23.92 -4.36 16.57
C THR A 9 -24.07 -5.57 17.46
N SER A 10 -24.40 -5.30 18.73
CA SER A 10 -24.82 -6.30 19.69
C SER A 10 -26.13 -6.89 19.21
N ASP A 11 -26.09 -8.07 18.62
CA ASP A 11 -27.24 -8.96 18.56
C ASP A 11 -26.79 -10.35 19.00
N ALA A 12 -27.32 -10.74 20.16
CA ALA A 12 -27.17 -12.05 20.74
C ALA A 12 -27.98 -13.05 19.92
N ALA A 13 -27.32 -13.78 19.02
CA ALA A 13 -27.78 -15.08 18.55
C ALA A 13 -26.60 -15.80 17.89
N SER A 14 -26.43 -17.07 18.25
CA SER A 14 -25.44 -18.04 17.75
C SER A 14 -24.87 -17.70 16.37
N ASN A 15 -23.58 -17.37 16.28
CA ASN A 15 -22.91 -17.28 14.98
C ASN A 15 -21.44 -17.60 15.16
N GLU A 16 -20.99 -18.68 14.54
CA GLU A 16 -19.57 -18.84 14.20
C GLU A 16 -19.10 -17.51 13.62
N GLN A 17 -18.18 -16.85 14.31
CA GLN A 17 -17.66 -15.56 13.82
C GLN A 17 -17.09 -15.81 12.43
N ASN A 18 -17.73 -15.24 11.41
CA ASN A 18 -17.21 -15.31 10.06
C ASN A 18 -15.90 -14.49 10.01
N LEU A 19 -14.78 -15.20 10.16
CA LEU A 19 -13.42 -14.63 10.13
C LEU A 19 -13.10 -14.01 8.76
N ASN A 20 -13.87 -14.34 7.72
CA ASN A 20 -13.70 -13.85 6.36
C ASN A 20 -14.63 -12.67 6.02
N GLN A 21 -15.36 -12.13 7.00
CA GLN A 21 -16.22 -10.97 6.79
C GLN A 21 -15.36 -9.73 6.49
N LEU A 22 -15.48 -9.19 5.28
CA LEU A 22 -14.79 -7.96 4.88
C LEU A 22 -15.52 -6.71 5.38
N PRO A 23 -14.80 -5.66 5.82
CA PRO A 23 -15.43 -4.40 6.17
C PRO A 23 -15.99 -3.70 4.92
N PRO A 24 -17.05 -2.88 5.03
CA PRO A 24 -17.61 -2.13 3.91
C PRO A 24 -16.59 -1.27 3.16
N THR A 25 -15.55 -0.81 3.85
CA THR A 25 -14.45 -0.02 3.28
C THR A 25 -13.63 -0.76 2.22
N TYR A 26 -13.64 -2.10 2.23
CA TYR A 26 -13.04 -2.88 1.16
C TYR A 26 -13.68 -2.56 -0.21
N MET A 27 -15.01 -2.38 -0.23
CA MET A 27 -15.71 -2.01 -1.46
C MET A 27 -15.25 -0.64 -1.97
N TYR A 28 -14.97 0.31 -1.08
CA TYR A 28 -14.44 1.62 -1.48
C TYR A 28 -13.05 1.51 -2.12
N SER A 29 -12.16 0.66 -1.59
CA SER A 29 -10.85 0.39 -2.19
C SER A 29 -10.97 -0.23 -3.58
N VAL A 30 -11.93 -1.15 -3.79
CA VAL A 30 -12.17 -1.79 -5.07
C VAL A 30 -12.70 -0.77 -6.09
N ILE A 31 -13.75 -0.02 -5.73
CA ILE A 31 -14.32 1.01 -6.61
C ILE A 31 -13.26 2.08 -6.95
N PHE A 32 -12.48 2.52 -5.97
CA PHE A 32 -11.41 3.48 -6.18
C PHE A 32 -10.37 2.96 -7.18
N LYS A 33 -9.94 1.70 -7.02
CA LYS A 33 -9.00 1.07 -7.95
C LYS A 33 -9.57 1.07 -9.37
N ASP A 34 -10.83 0.67 -9.54
CA ASP A 34 -11.45 0.59 -10.87
C ASP A 34 -11.52 1.98 -11.52
N ILE A 35 -11.95 3.00 -10.77
CA ILE A 35 -11.94 4.41 -11.22
C ILE A 35 -10.52 4.83 -11.66
N VAL A 36 -9.51 4.60 -10.82
CA VAL A 36 -8.13 5.01 -11.12
C VAL A 36 -7.59 4.34 -12.38
N LEU A 37 -7.98 3.10 -12.64
CA LEU A 37 -7.55 2.35 -13.83
C LEU A 37 -8.26 2.81 -15.11
N GLU A 38 -9.46 3.34 -15.01
CA GLU A 38 -10.23 3.87 -16.16
C GLU A 38 -9.93 5.34 -16.47
N ILE A 39 -9.50 6.11 -15.46
CA ILE A 39 -9.13 7.51 -15.65
C ILE A 39 -7.98 7.63 -16.66
N ASN A 40 -8.22 8.41 -17.72
CA ASN A 40 -7.20 8.82 -18.67
C ASN A 40 -6.78 10.27 -18.35
N ASP A 41 -5.86 10.40 -17.40
CA ASP A 41 -5.34 11.69 -16.96
C ASP A 41 -3.99 12.03 -17.60
N ASP A 42 -3.78 13.31 -17.83
CA ASP A 42 -2.46 13.86 -18.17
C ASP A 42 -1.52 13.76 -16.95
N ASP A 43 -0.46 12.98 -17.11
CA ASP A 43 0.58 12.80 -16.09
C ASP A 43 1.21 14.13 -15.68
N ALA A 44 1.41 15.09 -16.61
CA ALA A 44 2.02 16.38 -16.29
C ALA A 44 1.13 17.20 -15.33
N LYS A 45 -0.19 17.19 -15.56
CA LYS A 45 -1.17 17.83 -14.67
C LYS A 45 -1.22 17.12 -13.31
N SER A 46 -1.19 15.80 -13.31
CA SER A 46 -1.21 14.97 -12.10
C SER A 46 0.04 15.20 -11.23
N ILE A 47 1.22 15.25 -11.85
CA ILE A 47 2.49 15.54 -11.17
C ILE A 47 2.48 16.94 -10.56
N LYS A 48 1.93 17.94 -11.26
CA LYS A 48 1.79 19.31 -10.71
C LYS A 48 0.82 19.36 -9.52
N ALA A 49 -0.26 18.59 -9.56
CA ALA A 49 -1.19 18.48 -8.44
C ALA A 49 -0.52 17.79 -7.24
N LEU A 50 0.26 16.74 -7.49
CA LEU A 50 1.04 16.06 -6.46
C LEU A 50 2.10 16.98 -5.85
N GLU A 51 2.83 17.76 -6.64
CA GLU A 51 3.79 18.77 -6.13
C GLU A 51 3.11 19.73 -5.13
N THR A 52 1.93 20.23 -5.48
CA THR A 52 1.18 21.15 -4.61
C THR A 52 0.78 20.48 -3.29
N TYR A 53 0.40 19.20 -3.35
CA TYR A 53 0.08 18.40 -2.17
C TYR A 53 1.34 18.13 -1.32
N CYS A 54 2.45 17.72 -1.93
CA CYS A 54 3.72 17.44 -1.25
C CYS A 54 4.26 18.67 -0.50
N LYS A 55 4.14 19.87 -1.07
CA LYS A 55 4.51 21.14 -0.41
C LYS A 55 3.70 21.38 0.86
N LYS A 56 2.40 21.06 0.87
CA LYS A 56 1.56 21.15 2.08
C LYS A 56 1.94 20.12 3.14
N GLN A 57 2.48 18.97 2.73
CA GLN A 57 2.93 17.89 3.60
C GLN A 57 4.39 18.04 4.06
N ASN A 58 5.03 19.20 3.81
CA ASN A 58 6.42 19.49 4.16
C ASN A 58 7.44 18.47 3.59
N ILE A 59 7.15 17.89 2.42
CA ILE A 59 8.13 17.06 1.70
C ILE A 59 9.24 17.97 1.15
N PRO A 60 10.53 17.59 1.28
CA PRO A 60 11.64 18.40 0.78
C PRO A 60 11.52 18.71 -0.72
N ASP A 61 11.74 19.97 -1.10
CA ASP A 61 11.67 20.41 -2.50
C ASP A 61 12.65 19.65 -3.40
N ALA A 62 13.79 19.20 -2.87
CA ALA A 62 14.77 18.40 -3.60
C ALA A 62 14.16 17.08 -4.11
N GLU A 63 13.42 16.36 -3.26
CA GLU A 63 12.76 15.09 -3.64
C GLU A 63 11.63 15.33 -4.66
N ILE A 64 10.87 16.42 -4.49
CA ILE A 64 9.79 16.79 -5.41
C ILE A 64 10.37 17.13 -6.80
N ASN A 65 11.48 17.88 -6.84
CA ASN A 65 12.14 18.26 -8.08
C ASN A 65 12.78 17.05 -8.79
N GLU A 66 13.33 16.11 -8.04
CA GLU A 66 13.82 14.85 -8.59
C GLU A 66 12.69 14.05 -9.23
N LEU A 67 11.56 13.89 -8.55
CA LEU A 67 10.39 13.24 -9.12
C LEU A 67 9.97 13.91 -10.43
N LYS A 68 9.77 15.24 -10.42
CA LYS A 68 9.33 16.00 -11.61
C LYS A 68 10.26 15.84 -12.82
N SER A 69 11.56 15.97 -12.59
CA SER A 69 12.55 15.98 -13.68
C SER A 69 12.81 14.59 -14.26
N LYS A 70 12.71 13.54 -13.43
CA LYS A 70 13.10 12.18 -13.80
C LYS A 70 11.94 11.20 -13.91
N TYR A 71 10.69 11.60 -13.64
CA TYR A 71 9.56 10.66 -13.51
C TYR A 71 9.48 9.66 -14.67
N HIS A 72 9.47 10.16 -15.90
CA HIS A 72 9.40 9.33 -17.12
C HIS A 72 10.71 8.64 -17.51
N GLN A 73 11.83 8.98 -16.86
CA GLN A 73 13.15 8.36 -17.11
C GLN A 73 13.31 7.05 -16.32
N LYS A 74 12.43 6.79 -15.36
CA LYS A 74 12.45 5.61 -14.49
C LYS A 74 11.11 4.91 -14.55
N SER A 75 11.12 3.62 -14.24
CA SER A 75 9.88 2.86 -14.22
C SER A 75 9.07 3.10 -12.92
N PRO A 76 7.74 2.97 -12.95
CA PRO A 76 6.91 3.08 -11.74
C PRO A 76 7.37 2.19 -10.58
N VAL A 77 7.80 0.96 -10.85
CA VAL A 77 8.36 0.04 -9.84
C VAL A 77 9.65 0.59 -9.26
N TRP A 78 10.52 1.20 -10.07
CA TRP A 78 11.74 1.84 -9.55
C TRP A 78 11.38 2.93 -8.53
N TRP A 79 10.44 3.81 -8.87
CA TRP A 79 9.93 4.85 -7.96
C TRP A 79 9.24 4.29 -6.71
N TYR A 80 8.58 3.14 -6.83
CA TYR A 80 7.97 2.46 -5.68
C TYR A 80 9.03 1.84 -4.76
N THR A 81 10.16 1.37 -5.30
CA THR A 81 11.22 0.71 -4.52
C THR A 81 12.33 1.63 -4.06
N CYS A 82 12.47 2.84 -4.64
CA CYS A 82 13.46 3.80 -4.18
C CYS A 82 13.07 4.35 -2.80
N GLU A 83 14.03 4.54 -1.90
CA GLU A 83 13.82 5.14 -0.57
C GLU A 83 13.58 6.66 -0.67
N MET A 84 12.47 7.05 -1.26
CA MET A 84 11.98 8.43 -1.27
C MET A 84 10.59 8.53 -0.63
N PHE A 85 10.09 9.76 -0.49
CA PHE A 85 8.76 10.03 0.06
C PHE A 85 7.63 9.23 -0.61
N LEU A 86 7.73 8.91 -1.91
CA LEU A 86 6.62 8.36 -2.69
C LEU A 86 6.16 6.98 -2.19
N TYR A 87 7.10 6.09 -1.85
CA TYR A 87 6.78 4.77 -1.27
C TYR A 87 6.01 4.91 0.06
N GLY A 88 6.50 5.78 0.94
CA GLY A 88 5.91 6.02 2.25
C GLY A 88 4.52 6.64 2.14
N MET A 89 4.40 7.71 1.35
CA MET A 89 3.16 8.44 1.12
C MET A 89 2.08 7.54 0.50
N LEU A 90 2.44 6.76 -0.52
CA LEU A 90 1.51 5.84 -1.18
C LEU A 90 0.99 4.76 -0.23
N ASN A 91 1.88 4.05 0.45
CA ASN A 91 1.46 2.97 1.34
C ASN A 91 0.76 3.49 2.61
N CYS A 92 1.06 4.72 3.04
CA CYS A 92 0.32 5.38 4.11
C CYS A 92 -1.11 5.70 3.65
N GLY A 93 -1.26 6.42 2.53
CA GLY A 93 -2.57 6.82 2.01
C GLY A 93 -3.50 5.65 1.71
N LEU A 94 -2.99 4.58 1.08
CA LEU A 94 -3.76 3.36 0.84
C LEU A 94 -4.17 2.63 2.14
N ARG A 95 -3.38 2.76 3.21
CA ARG A 95 -3.66 2.10 4.50
C ARG A 95 -4.66 2.90 5.33
N SER A 96 -4.55 4.22 5.34
CA SER A 96 -5.48 5.10 6.05
C SER A 96 -6.75 5.41 5.27
N LEU A 97 -6.84 4.98 4.00
CA LEU A 97 -7.89 5.40 3.06
C LEU A 97 -7.98 6.92 2.93
N ASP A 98 -6.82 7.58 2.92
CA ASP A 98 -6.72 9.03 2.71
C ASP A 98 -7.06 9.35 1.25
N MET A 99 -8.31 9.73 1.02
CA MET A 99 -8.84 10.04 -0.31
C MET A 99 -8.12 11.22 -0.97
N GLU A 100 -7.61 12.20 -0.21
CA GLU A 100 -6.85 13.30 -0.80
C GLU A 100 -5.52 12.79 -1.32
N ALA A 101 -4.74 12.07 -0.50
CA ALA A 101 -3.48 11.47 -0.90
C ALA A 101 -3.66 10.50 -2.09
N MET A 102 -4.64 9.60 -1.97
CA MET A 102 -4.97 8.61 -2.99
C MET A 102 -5.34 9.27 -4.32
N SER A 103 -6.14 10.33 -4.31
CA SER A 103 -6.49 11.08 -5.54
C SER A 103 -5.27 11.69 -6.23
N LYS A 104 -4.32 12.24 -5.45
CA LYS A 104 -3.10 12.87 -5.97
C LYS A 104 -2.09 11.86 -6.49
N LEU A 105 -2.13 10.64 -5.95
CA LEU A 105 -1.29 9.51 -6.35
C LEU A 105 -1.96 8.60 -7.37
N GLY A 106 -3.19 8.90 -7.82
CA GLY A 106 -3.97 8.03 -8.72
C GLY A 106 -3.21 7.66 -9.99
N PHE A 107 -2.57 8.64 -10.66
CA PHE A 107 -1.74 8.40 -11.84
C PHE A 107 -0.61 7.40 -11.55
N PHE A 108 0.06 7.53 -10.40
CA PHE A 108 1.15 6.65 -10.01
C PHE A 108 0.65 5.25 -9.64
N ILE A 109 -0.49 5.14 -8.95
CA ILE A 109 -1.16 3.88 -8.64
C ILE A 109 -1.49 3.12 -9.93
N ARG A 110 -2.06 3.80 -10.93
CA ARG A 110 -2.37 3.24 -12.24
C ARG A 110 -1.10 2.74 -12.92
N SER A 111 -0.08 3.59 -13.06
CA SER A 111 1.18 3.24 -13.71
C SER A 111 1.89 2.07 -13.02
N LEU A 112 1.92 2.05 -11.69
CA LEU A 112 2.48 0.96 -10.90
C LEU A 112 1.69 -0.34 -11.08
N HIS A 113 0.36 -0.28 -11.02
CA HIS A 113 -0.49 -1.45 -11.21
C HIS A 113 -0.29 -2.07 -12.60
N LEU A 114 -0.29 -1.26 -13.65
CA LEU A 114 -0.10 -1.73 -15.02
C LEU A 114 1.28 -2.36 -15.22
N GLN A 115 2.34 -1.76 -14.68
CA GLN A 115 3.68 -2.33 -14.74
C GLN A 115 3.77 -3.66 -13.98
N LEU A 116 3.19 -3.76 -12.78
CA LEU A 116 3.17 -5.00 -12.01
C LEU A 116 2.40 -6.11 -12.73
N LYS A 117 1.30 -5.78 -13.42
CA LYS A 117 0.55 -6.73 -14.25
C LYS A 117 1.41 -7.28 -15.39
N GLN A 118 2.16 -6.41 -16.07
CA GLN A 118 3.09 -6.81 -17.14
C GLN A 118 4.21 -7.72 -16.59
N LEU A 119 4.85 -7.31 -15.49
CA LEU A 119 5.92 -8.10 -14.85
C LEU A 119 5.40 -9.45 -14.35
N HIS A 120 4.19 -9.50 -13.81
CA HIS A 120 3.56 -10.75 -13.38
C HIS A 120 3.31 -11.70 -14.55
N GLN A 121 2.87 -11.20 -15.71
CA GLN A 121 2.70 -12.02 -16.91
C GLN A 121 4.05 -12.60 -17.37
N GLN A 122 5.12 -11.80 -17.35
CA GLN A 122 6.47 -12.25 -17.68
C GLN A 122 7.01 -13.27 -16.67
N GLN A 123 6.77 -13.05 -15.38
CA GLN A 123 7.23 -13.93 -14.31
C GLN A 123 6.46 -15.26 -14.31
N SER A 124 5.14 -15.24 -14.46
CA SER A 124 4.30 -16.45 -14.43
C SER A 124 4.58 -17.40 -15.59
N ALA A 125 5.04 -16.88 -16.74
CA ALA A 125 5.55 -17.71 -17.83
C ALA A 125 6.79 -18.53 -17.41
N ASN A 126 7.65 -17.96 -16.56
CA ASN A 126 8.94 -18.53 -16.15
C ASN A 126 8.89 -19.27 -14.81
N PHE A 127 7.99 -18.88 -13.90
CA PHE A 127 7.88 -19.39 -12.53
C PHE A 127 6.53 -20.07 -12.33
N LYS A 128 6.53 -21.40 -12.33
CA LYS A 128 5.32 -22.23 -12.14
C LYS A 128 5.19 -22.85 -10.75
N LYS A 129 6.09 -22.51 -9.82
CA LYS A 129 6.15 -23.12 -8.49
C LYS A 129 5.90 -22.08 -7.41
N SER A 130 5.30 -22.52 -6.31
CA SER A 130 5.22 -21.73 -5.09
C SER A 130 6.61 -21.44 -4.54
N PHE A 131 6.75 -20.27 -3.93
CA PHE A 131 7.98 -19.86 -3.26
C PHE A 131 7.62 -19.05 -2.01
N THR A 132 8.54 -19.06 -1.05
CA THR A 132 8.36 -18.35 0.22
C THR A 132 8.99 -16.96 0.10
N VAL A 133 8.28 -15.96 0.60
CA VAL A 133 8.78 -14.59 0.77
C VAL A 133 8.48 -14.09 2.17
N TYR A 134 9.26 -13.10 2.58
CA TYR A 134 9.25 -12.50 3.90
C TYR A 134 8.91 -11.01 3.77
N ARG A 135 8.11 -10.51 4.70
CA ARG A 135 7.73 -9.10 4.80
C ARG A 135 7.94 -8.64 6.23
N GLY A 136 8.76 -7.61 6.40
CA GLY A 136 8.89 -6.89 7.66
C GLY A 136 7.91 -5.74 7.72
N GLN A 137 7.18 -5.62 8.82
CA GLN A 137 6.26 -4.52 9.05
C GLN A 137 6.03 -4.34 10.54
N GLY A 138 6.29 -3.14 11.05
CA GLY A 138 5.80 -2.76 12.38
C GLY A 138 4.31 -2.44 12.34
N MET A 139 3.61 -2.76 13.41
CA MET A 139 2.17 -2.51 13.57
C MET A 139 1.82 -2.08 14.99
N THR A 140 0.64 -1.49 15.19
CA THR A 140 0.19 -1.19 16.55
C THR A 140 -0.12 -2.49 17.29
N LYS A 141 -0.08 -2.47 18.62
CA LYS A 141 -0.49 -3.63 19.45
C LYS A 141 -1.92 -4.07 19.14
N GLU A 142 -2.81 -3.11 18.87
CA GLU A 142 -4.19 -3.38 18.45
C GLU A 142 -4.26 -4.10 17.10
N ASP A 143 -3.56 -3.60 16.07
CA ASP A 143 -3.48 -4.25 14.76
C ASP A 143 -2.90 -5.67 14.86
N PHE A 144 -1.90 -5.87 15.72
CA PHE A 144 -1.31 -7.18 15.97
C PHE A 144 -2.29 -8.13 16.65
N GLN A 145 -3.02 -7.66 17.66
CA GLN A 145 -4.03 -8.48 18.32
C GLN A 145 -5.15 -8.87 17.34
N ASN A 146 -5.62 -7.93 16.51
CA ASN A 146 -6.59 -8.22 15.45
C ASN A 146 -6.07 -9.27 14.45
N LEU A 147 -4.78 -9.24 14.13
CA LEU A 147 -4.15 -10.26 13.29
C LEU A 147 -4.13 -11.64 13.95
N LEU A 148 -3.88 -11.70 15.27
CA LEU A 148 -3.92 -12.96 16.03
C LEU A 148 -5.34 -13.52 16.11
N ASP A 149 -6.33 -12.66 16.36
CA ASP A 149 -7.75 -13.04 16.50
C ASP A 149 -8.36 -13.50 15.16
N SER A 150 -7.78 -13.07 14.02
CA SER A 150 -8.18 -13.49 12.67
C SER A 150 -7.44 -14.73 12.16
N LYS A 151 -6.65 -15.41 13.00
CA LYS A 151 -5.92 -16.63 12.63
C LYS A 151 -6.88 -17.71 12.13
N GLY A 152 -6.59 -18.25 10.95
CA GLY A 152 -7.46 -19.22 10.25
C GLY A 152 -8.44 -18.57 9.27
N GLY A 153 -8.55 -17.24 9.26
CA GLY A 153 -9.27 -16.47 8.25
C GLY A 153 -8.38 -15.97 7.10
N LEU A 154 -9.00 -15.24 6.17
CA LEU A 154 -8.34 -14.57 5.05
C LEU A 154 -7.85 -13.16 5.43
N LEU A 155 -6.72 -12.76 4.85
CA LEU A 155 -6.18 -11.40 4.94
C LEU A 155 -6.40 -10.64 3.65
N SER A 156 -6.77 -9.37 3.78
CA SER A 156 -6.91 -8.44 2.66
C SER A 156 -5.97 -7.25 2.85
N PHE A 157 -5.39 -6.78 1.75
CA PHE A 157 -4.44 -5.66 1.74
C PHE A 157 -4.91 -4.59 0.75
N ASN A 158 -5.08 -3.37 1.24
CA ASN A 158 -5.40 -2.21 0.39
C ASN A 158 -4.16 -1.61 -0.27
N ASN A 159 -2.96 -1.98 0.19
CA ASN A 159 -1.68 -1.48 -0.31
C ASN A 159 -0.91 -2.55 -1.08
N PHE A 160 0.04 -2.11 -1.91
CA PHE A 160 0.99 -3.00 -2.56
C PHE A 160 1.88 -3.71 -1.54
N LEU A 161 2.16 -5.00 -1.79
CA LEU A 161 3.00 -5.83 -0.94
C LEU A 161 4.44 -5.85 -1.46
N SER A 162 5.32 -5.14 -0.75
CA SER A 162 6.77 -5.35 -0.86
C SER A 162 7.20 -6.52 0.03
N THR A 163 7.91 -7.48 -0.56
CA THR A 163 8.38 -8.72 0.07
C THR A 163 9.77 -9.08 -0.47
N SER A 164 10.53 -9.88 0.27
CA SER A 164 11.85 -10.38 -0.14
C SER A 164 11.95 -11.90 0.04
N MET A 165 12.71 -12.57 -0.82
CA MET A 165 13.08 -13.98 -0.58
C MET A 165 14.11 -14.12 0.56
N GLU A 166 14.81 -13.04 0.89
CA GLU A 166 15.81 -13.02 1.95
C GLU A 166 15.20 -12.50 3.27
N PRO A 167 15.15 -13.33 4.33
CA PRO A 167 14.63 -12.92 5.63
C PRO A 167 15.34 -11.70 6.22
N LYS A 168 16.65 -11.55 5.97
CA LYS A 168 17.45 -10.42 6.46
C LYS A 168 16.93 -9.08 5.95
N VAL A 169 16.58 -9.01 4.67
CA VAL A 169 16.00 -7.81 4.06
C VAL A 169 14.68 -7.47 4.73
N ALA A 170 13.82 -8.45 5.01
CA ALA A 170 12.59 -8.21 5.76
C ALA A 170 12.86 -7.66 7.17
N MET A 171 13.89 -8.16 7.86
CA MET A 171 14.26 -7.67 9.19
C MET A 171 14.74 -6.22 9.17
N GLU A 172 15.46 -5.78 8.14
CA GLU A 172 15.85 -4.37 8.00
C GLU A 172 14.65 -3.42 7.97
N PHE A 173 13.53 -3.82 7.36
CA PHE A 173 12.28 -3.03 7.40
C PHE A 173 11.68 -2.96 8.80
N VAL A 174 11.77 -4.04 9.60
CA VAL A 174 11.34 -4.05 11.00
C VAL A 174 12.19 -3.09 11.82
N GLU A 175 13.52 -3.20 11.73
CA GLU A 175 14.46 -2.35 12.46
C GLU A 175 14.25 -0.86 12.14
N ARG A 176 14.03 -0.51 10.86
CA ARG A 176 13.74 0.87 10.45
C ARG A 176 12.42 1.37 11.04
N THR A 177 11.41 0.51 11.13
CA THR A 177 10.10 0.88 11.69
C THR A 177 10.19 1.10 13.20
N MET A 178 10.86 0.19 13.92
CA MET A 178 11.08 0.29 15.36
C MET A 178 11.89 1.54 15.75
N LYS A 179 12.89 1.92 14.95
CA LYS A 179 13.66 3.17 15.16
C LYS A 179 12.80 4.43 15.02
N LYS A 180 11.78 4.41 14.16
CA LYS A 180 10.89 5.56 13.90
C LYS A 180 9.74 5.65 14.89
N ASN A 181 9.23 4.51 15.36
CA ASN A 181 8.14 4.45 16.30
C ASN A 181 8.36 3.28 17.27
N PRO A 182 8.86 3.53 18.48
CA PRO A 182 9.18 2.46 19.44
C PRO A 182 7.93 1.78 20.04
N ASP A 183 6.73 2.31 19.81
CA ASP A 183 5.48 1.75 20.32
C ASP A 183 4.85 0.69 19.40
N VAL A 184 5.44 0.48 18.22
CA VAL A 184 5.03 -0.60 17.30
C VAL A 184 5.60 -1.96 17.73
N VAL A 185 4.88 -3.02 17.38
CA VAL A 185 5.30 -4.42 17.52
C VAL A 185 5.65 -5.03 16.17
#